data_AF-A0A5C5Z182-F1
#
_entry.id   AF-A0A5C5Z182-F1
#
_cell.length_a   1.000
_cell.length_b   1.000
_cell.length_c   1.000
_cell.angle_alpha   90.00
_cell.angle_beta   90.00
_cell.angle_gamma   90.00
#
_symmetry.space_group_name_H-M   'P 1'
#
loop_
_entity.id
_entity.type
_entity.pdbx_description
1 polymer ?
#
loop_
_entity_poly.entity_id
_entity_poly.type
_entity_poly.pdbx_seq_one_letter_code
_entity_poly.pdbx_strand_id
1 'polypeptide(L)'
;MRPYDQHFCRQQSRQQTSNQMQRHAMTLLEVMLVLVISSIFAMIGIKHLMQSGQGSQRRSCELTCEMLQHYVETYIDDTGEMPTPSLREIATPQYTGGTLPTCPVTGTSYTFRGGQVICADHP
;
A
#
# COMPACT_ATOMS: atom_id res chain seq x y z
N MET A 1 -60.76 -1.87 10.09
CA MET A 1 -60.09 -1.31 8.89
C MET A 1 -60.27 0.20 8.86
N ARG A 2 -59.21 0.99 9.11
CA ARG A 2 -59.19 2.43 8.85
C ARG A 2 -58.05 2.73 7.86
N PRO A 3 -58.29 3.51 6.79
CA PRO A 3 -57.25 3.92 5.87
C PRO A 3 -56.45 5.08 6.49
N TYR A 4 -55.16 4.86 6.65
CA TYR A 4 -54.16 5.90 6.90
C TYR A 4 -53.30 6.00 5.61
N ASP A 5 -52.68 7.15 5.39
CA ASP A 5 -51.74 7.46 4.30
C ASP A 5 -52.26 8.05 2.98
N GLN A 6 -52.75 9.30 3.04
CA GLN A 6 -52.69 10.23 1.90
C GLN A 6 -52.05 11.59 2.21
N HIS A 7 -51.46 11.79 3.40
CA HIS A 7 -50.92 13.10 3.79
C HIS A 7 -49.41 13.26 3.58
N PHE A 8 -48.69 12.24 3.11
CA PHE A 8 -47.23 12.32 2.96
C PHE A 8 -46.76 12.96 1.63
N CYS A 9 -47.61 13.00 0.59
CA CYS A 9 -47.23 13.56 -0.72
C CYS A 9 -47.55 15.07 -0.86
N ARG A 10 -47.33 15.86 0.20
CA ARG A 10 -47.52 17.33 0.15
C ARG A 10 -46.37 18.14 0.76
N GLN A 11 -45.31 17.50 1.26
CA GLN A 11 -44.20 18.20 1.91
C GLN A 11 -42.92 18.32 1.07
N GLN A 12 -42.85 17.74 -0.14
CA GLN A 12 -41.59 17.72 -0.90
C GLN A 12 -41.37 18.92 -1.86
N SER A 13 -42.27 19.91 -1.90
CA SER A 13 -42.19 21.03 -2.86
C SER A 13 -41.80 22.39 -2.26
N ARG A 14 -41.32 22.46 -1.00
CA ARG A 14 -40.87 23.70 -0.37
C ARG A 14 -39.47 23.62 0.25
N GLN A 15 -38.49 23.19 -0.53
CA GLN A 15 -37.09 23.60 -0.34
C GLN A 15 -36.55 24.18 -1.64
N GLN A 16 -37.07 25.36 -1.99
CA GLN A 16 -36.30 26.33 -2.76
C GLN A 16 -35.16 26.78 -1.84
N THR A 17 -34.03 26.08 -1.90
CA THR A 17 -32.76 26.62 -1.42
C THR A 17 -32.53 27.90 -2.22
N SER A 18 -32.60 29.04 -1.54
CA SER A 18 -32.19 30.31 -2.13
C SER A 18 -30.71 30.21 -2.42
N ASN A 19 -30.37 29.84 -3.66
CA ASN A 19 -29.04 29.98 -4.20
C ASN A 19 -28.80 31.49 -4.33
N GLN A 20 -28.38 32.11 -3.23
CA GLN A 20 -27.87 33.48 -3.23
C GLN A 20 -26.63 33.45 -4.11
N MET A 21 -26.82 33.74 -5.40
CA MET A 21 -25.72 33.83 -6.35
C MET A 21 -24.96 35.12 -6.07
N GLN A 22 -24.17 35.09 -5.00
CA GLN A 22 -23.16 36.08 -4.68
C GLN A 22 -22.16 36.04 -5.83
N ARG A 23 -22.28 37.00 -6.76
CA ARG A 23 -21.32 37.15 -7.86
C ARG A 23 -20.05 37.75 -7.28
N HIS A 24 -19.20 36.90 -6.70
CA HIS A 24 -17.84 37.28 -6.34
C HIS A 24 -17.03 37.38 -7.64
N ALA A 25 -16.60 38.59 -7.99
CA ALA A 25 -15.60 38.80 -9.03
C ALA A 25 -14.23 38.45 -8.44
N MET A 26 -13.70 37.27 -8.78
CA MET A 26 -12.33 36.88 -8.41
C MET A 26 -11.34 37.83 -9.09
N THR A 27 -10.40 38.37 -8.32
CA THR A 27 -9.37 39.25 -8.89
C THR A 27 -8.30 38.41 -9.59
N LEU A 28 -7.66 38.95 -10.63
CA LEU A 28 -6.55 38.27 -11.31
C LEU A 28 -5.42 37.95 -10.33
N LEU A 29 -5.12 38.89 -9.43
CA LEU A 29 -4.09 38.73 -8.40
C LEU A 29 -4.39 37.58 -7.42
N GLU A 30 -5.67 37.41 -7.05
CA GLU A 30 -6.10 36.34 -6.16
C GLU A 30 -5.88 34.96 -6.80
N VAL A 31 -6.21 34.81 -8.08
CA VAL A 31 -5.95 33.56 -8.81
C VAL A 31 -4.44 33.33 -8.96
N MET A 32 -3.65 34.37 -9.25
CA MET A 32 -2.19 34.23 -9.33
C MET A 32 -1.55 33.82 -8.00
N LEU A 33 -2.00 34.40 -6.89
CA LEU A 33 -1.51 34.02 -5.56
C LEU A 33 -1.85 32.56 -5.23
N VAL A 34 -3.09 32.14 -5.52
CA VAL A 34 -3.52 30.74 -5.33
C VAL A 34 -2.68 29.77 -6.15
N LEU A 35 -2.36 30.11 -7.41
CA LEU A 35 -1.52 29.28 -8.28
C LEU A 35 -0.08 29.16 -7.77
N VAL A 36 0.50 30.25 -7.27
CA VAL A 36 1.84 30.22 -6.66
C VAL A 36 1.85 29.30 -5.44
N ILE A 37 0.89 29.46 -4.53
CA ILE A 37 0.81 28.65 -3.32
C ILE A 37 0.55 27.17 -3.66
N SER A 38 -0.38 26.88 -4.58
CA SER A 38 -0.70 25.50 -4.97
C SER A 38 0.48 24.78 -5.64
N SER A 39 1.31 25.48 -6.41
CA SER A 39 2.51 24.90 -7.03
C SER A 39 3.54 24.44 -6.00
N ILE A 40 3.73 25.19 -4.91
CA ILE A 40 4.62 24.83 -3.80
C ILE A 40 4.09 23.58 -3.09
N PHE A 41 2.79 23.55 -2.80
CA PHE A 41 2.15 22.39 -2.19
C PHE A 41 2.24 21.14 -3.07
N ALA A 42 2.04 21.27 -4.39
CA ALA A 42 2.15 20.17 -5.32
C ALA A 42 3.58 19.57 -5.31
N MET A 43 4.61 20.42 -5.31
CA MET A 43 5.99 19.97 -5.28
C MET A 43 6.33 19.17 -4.00
N ILE A 44 5.88 19.66 -2.85
CA ILE A 44 6.09 18.97 -1.55
C ILE A 44 5.28 17.67 -1.49
N GLY A 45 4.03 17.70 -1.96
CA GLY A 45 3.13 16.54 -1.96
C GLY A 45 3.68 15.35 -2.74
N ILE A 46 4.27 15.58 -3.92
CA ILE A 46 4.85 14.51 -4.75
C ILE A 46 6.00 13.80 -4.02
N LYS A 47 6.89 14.55 -3.36
CA LYS A 47 8.04 13.98 -2.66
C LYS A 47 7.61 13.10 -1.48
N HIS A 48 6.57 13.51 -0.76
CA HIS A 48 6.04 12.72 0.35
C HIS A 48 5.43 11.39 -0.11
N LEU A 49 4.70 11.38 -1.23
CA LEU A 49 4.10 10.15 -1.77
C LEU A 49 5.15 9.14 -2.27
N MET A 50 6.27 9.62 -2.84
CA MET A 50 7.32 8.73 -3.35
C MET A 50 8.18 8.10 -2.23
N GLN A 51 8.40 8.80 -1.12
CA GLN A 51 9.31 8.35 -0.06
C GLN A 51 8.74 7.18 0.76
N SER A 52 7.41 7.07 0.86
CA SER A 52 6.72 5.98 1.56
C SER A 52 6.94 4.60 0.93
N GLY A 53 7.23 4.54 -0.37
CA GLY A 53 7.42 3.28 -1.11
C GLY A 53 8.79 2.64 -0.88
N GLN A 54 9.87 3.43 -0.97
CA GLN A 54 11.23 2.87 -0.93
C GLN A 54 11.63 2.35 0.45
N GLY A 55 11.26 3.07 1.52
CA GLY A 55 11.52 2.63 2.89
C GLY A 55 10.71 1.39 3.26
N SER A 56 9.45 1.30 2.81
CA SER A 56 8.59 0.14 3.08
C SER A 56 9.06 -1.10 2.32
N GLN A 57 9.46 -0.96 1.05
CA GLN A 57 10.01 -2.08 0.27
C GLN A 57 11.26 -2.69 0.91
N ARG A 58 12.21 -1.85 1.38
CA ARG A 58 13.41 -2.35 2.09
C ARG A 58 13.04 -3.09 3.36
N ARG A 59 12.18 -2.48 4.20
CA ARG A 59 11.74 -3.11 5.45
C ARG A 59 11.00 -4.42 5.19
N SER A 60 10.16 -4.48 4.15
CA SER A 60 9.49 -5.70 3.74
C SER A 60 10.46 -6.78 3.24
N CYS A 61 11.53 -6.40 2.53
CA CYS A 61 12.55 -7.37 2.10
C CYS A 61 13.31 -7.94 3.30
N GLU A 62 13.70 -7.11 4.27
CA GLU A 62 14.32 -7.55 5.54
C GLU A 62 13.43 -8.54 6.30
N LEU A 63 12.16 -8.19 6.51
CA LEU A 63 11.19 -9.05 7.20
C LEU A 63 10.96 -10.38 6.47
N THR A 64 10.99 -10.35 5.14
CA THR A 64 10.85 -11.58 4.33
C THR A 64 12.09 -12.45 4.45
N CYS A 65 13.30 -11.89 4.52
CA CYS A 65 14.52 -12.66 4.82
C CYS A 65 14.43 -13.33 6.19
N GLU A 66 14.02 -12.61 7.24
CA GLU A 66 13.85 -13.16 8.60
C GLU A 66 12.80 -14.28 8.63
N MET A 67 11.67 -14.07 7.95
CA MET A 67 10.61 -15.08 7.84
C MET A 67 11.10 -16.34 7.10
N LEU A 68 11.77 -16.17 5.95
CA LEU A 68 12.30 -17.30 5.19
C LEU A 68 13.39 -18.04 5.96
N GLN A 69 14.22 -17.32 6.72
CA GLN A 69 15.22 -17.92 7.60
C GLN A 69 14.55 -18.83 8.63
N HIS A 70 13.46 -18.40 9.24
CA HIS A 70 12.71 -19.23 10.19
C HIS A 70 12.13 -20.50 9.55
N TYR A 71 11.68 -20.42 8.29
CA TYR A 71 11.24 -21.61 7.55
C TYR A 71 12.37 -22.54 7.18
N VAL A 72 13.54 -22.02 6.85
CA VAL A 72 14.75 -22.83 6.64
C VAL A 72 15.13 -23.58 7.91
N GLU A 73 15.13 -22.88 9.06
CA GLU A 73 15.42 -23.49 10.36
C GLU A 73 14.41 -24.60 10.68
N THR A 74 13.11 -24.34 10.49
CA THR A 74 12.06 -25.35 10.68
C THR A 74 12.26 -26.55 9.74
N TYR A 75 12.62 -26.31 8.48
CA TYR A 75 12.88 -27.40 7.53
C TYR A 75 14.09 -28.25 7.93
N ILE A 76 15.16 -27.62 8.42
CA ILE A 76 16.33 -28.32 8.94
C ILE A 76 15.96 -29.13 10.18
N ASP A 77 15.12 -28.60 11.06
CA ASP A 77 14.64 -29.31 12.25
C ASP A 77 13.76 -30.52 11.88
N ASP A 78 12.92 -30.38 10.84
CA ASP A 78 12.01 -31.44 10.38
C ASP A 78 12.73 -32.56 9.61
N THR A 79 13.69 -32.21 8.76
CA THR A 79 14.32 -33.15 7.80
C THR A 79 15.74 -33.55 8.17
N GLY A 80 16.43 -32.74 8.96
CA GLY A 80 17.86 -32.86 9.23
C GLY A 80 18.76 -32.45 8.04
N GLU A 81 18.18 -31.98 6.93
CA GLU A 81 18.91 -31.61 5.71
C GLU A 81 18.94 -30.10 5.50
N MET A 82 20.04 -29.59 4.93
CA MET A 82 20.11 -28.18 4.54
C MET A 82 19.39 -27.98 3.19
N PRO A 83 18.58 -26.93 3.03
CA PRO A 83 17.91 -26.65 1.77
C PRO A 83 18.90 -26.23 0.69
N THR A 84 18.48 -26.35 -0.57
CA THR A 84 19.32 -25.90 -1.69
C THR A 84 19.39 -24.37 -1.73
N PRO A 85 20.40 -23.78 -2.40
CA PRO A 85 20.49 -22.32 -2.55
C PRO A 85 19.23 -21.68 -3.15
N SER A 86 18.45 -22.45 -3.91
CA SER A 86 17.21 -22.02 -4.56
C SER A 86 15.98 -22.01 -3.65
N LEU A 87 16.08 -22.53 -2.42
CA LEU A 87 14.99 -22.58 -1.43
C LEU A 87 13.71 -23.25 -1.97
N ARG A 88 13.84 -24.17 -2.93
CA ARG A 88 12.70 -24.85 -3.56
C ARG A 88 12.00 -25.81 -2.60
N GLU A 89 12.72 -26.31 -1.61
CA GLU A 89 12.22 -27.25 -0.61
C GLU A 89 11.22 -26.59 0.34
N ILE A 90 11.44 -25.32 0.67
CA ILE A 90 10.54 -24.52 1.50
C ILE A 90 9.43 -23.83 0.69
N ALA A 91 9.51 -23.83 -0.64
CA ALA A 91 8.49 -23.28 -1.53
C ALA A 91 7.24 -24.18 -1.64
N THR A 92 6.79 -24.72 -0.51
CA THR A 92 5.65 -25.63 -0.40
C THR A 92 4.53 -24.98 0.43
N PRO A 93 3.29 -25.49 0.33
CA PRO A 93 2.18 -24.98 1.14
C PRO A 93 2.41 -25.05 2.64
N GLN A 94 3.31 -25.93 3.09
CA GLN A 94 3.63 -26.16 4.49
C GLN A 94 4.38 -24.98 5.13
N TYR A 95 5.22 -24.28 4.36
CA TYR A 95 6.07 -23.20 4.88
C TYR A 95 5.67 -21.86 4.29
N THR A 96 5.94 -21.61 3.00
CA THR A 96 5.69 -20.29 2.37
C THR A 96 4.31 -20.14 1.71
N GLY A 97 3.46 -21.16 1.77
CA GLY A 97 2.16 -21.14 1.09
C GLY A 97 2.22 -21.53 -0.40
N GLY A 98 3.29 -22.21 -0.82
CA GLY A 98 3.40 -22.87 -2.14
C GLY A 98 4.17 -22.11 -3.21
N THR A 99 4.55 -20.85 -2.97
CA THR A 99 5.46 -20.09 -3.84
C THR A 99 6.45 -19.30 -3.00
N LEU A 100 7.62 -19.02 -3.58
CA LEU A 100 8.61 -18.17 -2.93
C LEU A 100 8.32 -16.70 -3.27
N PRO A 101 8.26 -15.78 -2.28
CA PRO A 101 8.11 -14.37 -2.56
C PRO A 101 9.33 -13.81 -3.30
N THR A 102 9.14 -12.69 -4.01
CA THR A 102 10.23 -11.92 -4.63
C THR A 102 10.56 -10.71 -3.76
N CYS A 103 11.83 -10.27 -3.76
CA CYS A 103 12.20 -9.06 -3.03
C CYS A 103 11.57 -7.84 -3.71
N PRO A 104 10.80 -7.00 -2.99
CA PRO A 104 10.08 -5.88 -3.59
C PRO A 104 11.00 -4.71 -4.00
N VAL A 105 12.29 -4.77 -3.64
CA VAL A 105 13.31 -3.77 -4.01
C VAL A 105 13.92 -4.11 -5.39
N THR A 106 14.36 -5.36 -5.57
CA THR A 106 15.08 -5.81 -6.78
C THR A 106 14.21 -6.60 -7.76
N GLY A 107 13.09 -7.14 -7.31
CA GLY A 107 12.27 -8.10 -8.05
C GLY A 107 12.91 -9.50 -8.18
N THR A 108 14.03 -9.76 -7.50
CA THR A 108 14.74 -11.04 -7.57
C THR A 108 14.26 -12.02 -6.50
N SER A 109 14.45 -13.32 -6.74
CA SER A 109 14.23 -14.36 -5.73
C SER A 109 15.28 -14.32 -4.62
N TYR A 110 14.90 -14.81 -3.43
CA TYR A 110 15.82 -15.02 -2.33
C TYR A 110 16.71 -16.24 -2.56
N THR A 111 17.89 -16.24 -1.94
CA THR A 111 18.87 -17.33 -2.06
C THR A 111 19.44 -17.67 -0.70
N PHE A 112 19.70 -18.96 -0.48
CA PHE A 112 20.36 -19.45 0.72
C PHE A 112 21.86 -19.61 0.49
N ARG A 113 22.67 -18.88 1.27
CA ARG A 113 24.14 -18.98 1.19
C ARG A 113 24.74 -18.83 2.58
N GLY A 114 25.65 -19.75 2.94
CA GLY A 114 26.41 -19.64 4.18
C GLY A 114 25.56 -19.75 5.46
N GLY A 115 24.41 -20.42 5.41
CA GLY A 115 23.51 -20.55 6.56
C GLY A 115 22.46 -19.44 6.68
N GLN A 116 22.45 -18.46 5.77
CA GLN A 116 21.54 -17.32 5.82
C GLN A 116 20.78 -17.12 4.51
N VAL A 117 19.52 -16.67 4.63
CA VAL A 117 18.72 -16.20 3.50
C VAL A 117 19.10 -14.76 3.15
N ILE A 118 19.60 -14.56 1.94
CA ILE A 118 20.05 -13.25 1.42
C ILE A 118 19.24 -12.84 0.19
N CYS A 119 19.16 -11.54 -0.03
CA CYS A 119 18.59 -10.92 -1.23
C CYS A 119 19.67 -10.13 -1.97
N ALA A 120 19.51 -9.90 -3.28
CA ALA A 120 20.56 -9.33 -4.13
C ALA A 120 21.04 -7.92 -3.71
N ASP A 121 20.24 -7.17 -2.94
CA ASP A 121 20.58 -5.81 -2.50
C ASP A 121 21.15 -5.76 -1.06
N HIS A 122 21.04 -6.83 -0.26
CA HIS A 122 21.42 -6.83 1.17
C HIS A 122 22.18 -8.14 1.48
N PRO A 123 23.53 -8.14 1.52
CA PRO A 123 24.32 -9.25 2.04
C PRO A 123 24.24 -9.36 3.57
#